data_AF-A0A2V7J7I0-F1
#
_entry.id   AF-A0A2V7J7I0-F1
#
_cell.length_a   1.000
_cell.length_b   1.000
_cell.length_c   1.000
_cell.angle_alpha   90.00
_cell.angle_beta   90.00
_cell.angle_gamma   90.00
#
_symmetry.space_group_name_H-M   'P 1'
#
loop_
_entity.id
_entity.type
_entity.pdbx_description
1 polymer ?
#
loop_
_entity_poly.entity_id
_entity_poly.type
_entity_poly.pdbx_seq_one_letter_code
_entity_poly.pdbx_strand_id
1 'polypeptide(L)'
;MTPVWQVFDRFPRLVRDVARQLGKQVAFRVEGKEIELDRQILDELGDPLMHLLRNAVDHGIEPPAERKRHKKNPEGEIVLAAVRERSSVAISISDNGRGIDRAQILEKAKREGVLGPHVESLSDDQLLRVIARPGFSTAESVTAVSGRGVGIDVAMTRIRALGGSIEIRTEPGKGTAFVLRLPVTLAIVRALIAAVGHERYALPLTYVAETVEFGTTPLTTMEGKDAIVLRDRVVPLVDLRKLLGTNGGAPAPPPRRPVIVLEMGERRAGIVVDGMLSQQEIVVKAFDAPQGTLPVFSGATIMGDGVPALILDAAGLV
;
A
#
# COMPACT_ATOMS: atom_id res chain seq x y z
N MET A 1 11.13 3.05 17.51
CA MET A 1 11.67 4.00 16.51
C MET A 1 13.12 3.65 16.27
N THR A 2 13.53 3.64 15.01
CA THR A 2 14.86 3.23 14.58
C THR A 2 15.37 4.26 13.56
N PRO A 3 16.63 4.70 13.65
CA PRO A 3 17.20 5.59 12.64
C PRO A 3 17.32 4.94 11.26
N VAL A 4 17.11 5.72 10.20
CA VAL A 4 17.16 5.23 8.81
C VAL A 4 18.54 4.78 8.33
N TRP A 5 19.62 5.21 8.99
CA TRP A 5 20.99 4.83 8.61
C TRP A 5 21.22 3.32 8.60
N GLN A 6 20.52 2.55 9.45
CA GLN A 6 20.66 1.09 9.52
C GLN A 6 20.37 0.41 8.18
N VAL A 7 19.44 0.97 7.40
CA VAL A 7 19.12 0.49 6.06
C VAL A 7 19.97 1.23 5.03
N PHE A 8 20.19 2.53 5.19
CA PHE A 8 20.85 3.34 4.16
C PHE A 8 22.34 3.01 3.97
N ASP A 9 23.04 2.58 5.01
CA ASP A 9 24.49 2.34 4.97
C ASP A 9 24.90 1.15 4.06
N ARG A 10 23.96 0.31 3.65
CA ARG A 10 24.22 -0.79 2.69
C ARG A 10 24.19 -0.33 1.22
N PHE A 11 23.56 0.80 0.93
CA PHE A 11 23.35 1.28 -0.44
C PHE A 11 24.57 1.87 -1.15
N PRO A 12 25.54 2.54 -0.49
CA PRO A 12 26.74 3.04 -1.16
C PRO A 12 27.52 1.96 -1.89
N ARG A 13 27.64 0.77 -1.28
CA ARG A 13 28.31 -0.38 -1.92
C ARG A 13 27.53 -0.88 -3.12
N LEU A 14 26.20 -1.03 -2.98
CA LEU A 14 25.33 -1.47 -4.07
C LEU A 14 25.38 -0.53 -5.29
N VAL A 15 25.27 0.78 -5.06
CA VAL A 15 25.32 1.77 -6.15
C VAL A 15 26.67 1.72 -6.87
N ARG A 16 27.78 1.60 -6.13
CA ARG A 16 29.12 1.46 -6.71
C ARG A 16 29.27 0.20 -7.55
N ASP A 17 28.80 -0.94 -7.06
CA ASP A 17 28.90 -2.23 -7.74
C ASP A 17 28.10 -2.22 -9.06
N VAL A 18 26.87 -1.70 -9.04
CA VAL A 18 26.03 -1.56 -10.24
C VAL A 18 26.63 -0.56 -11.23
N ALA A 19 27.11 0.59 -10.77
CA ALA A 19 27.72 1.60 -11.64
C ALA A 19 28.96 1.03 -12.35
N ARG A 20 29.80 0.28 -11.64
CA ARG A 20 30.98 -0.40 -12.22
C ARG A 20 30.57 -1.44 -13.26
N GLN A 21 29.54 -2.25 -12.98
CA GLN A 21 29.05 -3.27 -13.92
C GLN A 21 28.56 -2.64 -15.24
N LEU A 22 27.95 -1.45 -15.17
CA LEU A 22 27.41 -0.74 -16.32
C LEU A 22 28.38 0.27 -16.96
N GLY A 23 29.62 0.36 -16.46
CA GLY A 23 30.62 1.31 -16.97
C GLY A 23 30.28 2.78 -16.75
N LYS A 24 29.53 3.09 -15.68
CA LYS A 24 29.10 4.45 -15.32
C LYS A 24 29.88 4.99 -14.13
N GLN A 25 30.00 6.32 -14.04
CA GLN A 25 30.61 7.02 -12.91
C GLN A 25 29.51 7.71 -12.12
N VAL A 26 29.38 7.39 -10.83
CA VAL A 26 28.30 7.86 -9.96
C VAL A 26 28.84 8.21 -8.58
N ALA A 27 28.65 9.46 -8.17
CA ALA A 27 28.74 9.92 -6.80
C ALA A 27 27.40 9.64 -6.08
N PHE A 28 27.46 8.93 -4.95
CA PHE A 28 26.29 8.62 -4.13
C PHE A 28 26.37 9.35 -2.79
N ARG A 29 25.33 10.10 -2.45
CA ARG A 29 25.22 10.84 -1.19
C ARG A 29 24.01 10.39 -0.40
N VAL A 30 24.15 10.38 0.92
CA VAL A 30 23.09 10.06 1.86
C VAL A 30 22.93 11.20 2.86
N GLU A 31 21.72 11.70 3.02
CA GLU A 31 21.36 12.82 3.89
C GLU A 31 20.24 12.45 4.86
N GLY A 32 20.20 13.06 6.05
CA GLY A 32 19.17 12.79 7.07
C GLY A 32 19.24 11.39 7.67
N LYS A 33 20.46 10.88 7.89
CA LYS A 33 20.73 9.53 8.42
C LYS A 33 20.13 9.29 9.81
N GLU A 34 20.00 10.35 10.58
CA GLU A 34 19.51 10.40 11.95
C GLU A 34 17.98 10.36 12.06
N ILE A 35 17.25 10.55 10.96
CA ILE A 35 15.78 10.54 10.98
C ILE A 35 15.28 9.17 11.44
N GLU A 36 14.35 9.16 12.37
CA GLU A 36 13.78 7.93 12.92
C GLU A 36 12.44 7.57 12.27
N LEU A 37 12.26 6.26 12.06
CA LEU A 37 11.04 5.66 11.53
C LEU A 37 10.68 4.40 12.33
N ASP A 38 9.45 3.92 12.21
CA ASP A 38 9.09 2.61 12.74
C ASP A 38 9.96 1.49 12.13
N ARG A 39 10.33 0.50 12.95
CA ARG A 39 11.25 -0.58 12.53
C ARG A 39 10.65 -1.42 11.40
N GLN A 40 9.36 -1.74 11.49
CA GLN A 40 8.69 -2.56 10.49
C GLN A 40 8.59 -1.82 9.15
N ILE A 41 8.35 -0.51 9.19
CA ILE A 41 8.42 0.33 7.98
C ILE A 41 9.83 0.28 7.39
N LEU A 42 10.87 0.46 8.21
CA LEU A 42 12.27 0.43 7.78
C LEU A 42 12.67 -0.89 7.11
N ASP A 43 12.30 -2.02 7.71
CA ASP A 43 12.61 -3.36 7.18
C ASP A 43 11.95 -3.56 5.80
N GLU A 44 10.70 -3.10 5.62
CA GLU A 44 9.96 -3.20 4.35
C GLU A 44 10.42 -2.22 3.26
N LEU A 45 11.08 -1.10 3.62
CA LEU A 45 11.60 -0.14 2.64
C LEU A 45 12.88 -0.59 1.95
N GLY A 46 13.59 -1.55 2.53
CA GLY A 46 14.91 -1.95 2.09
C GLY A 46 14.98 -2.36 0.62
N ASP A 47 14.01 -3.16 0.17
CA ASP A 47 13.94 -3.66 -1.20
C ASP A 47 13.40 -2.60 -2.20
N PRO A 48 12.31 -1.86 -1.91
CA PRO A 48 11.88 -0.73 -2.73
C PRO A 48 12.99 0.29 -3.01
N LEU A 49 13.73 0.71 -1.98
CA LEU A 49 14.82 1.69 -2.14
C LEU A 49 15.97 1.12 -2.98
N MET A 50 16.32 -0.15 -2.76
CA MET A 50 17.33 -0.84 -3.58
C MET A 50 16.96 -0.81 -5.07
N HIS A 51 15.69 -1.08 -5.38
CA HIS A 51 15.20 -1.11 -6.75
C HIS A 51 15.22 0.28 -7.40
N LEU A 52 14.70 1.30 -6.71
CA LEU A 52 14.72 2.68 -7.20
C LEU A 52 16.16 3.18 -7.43
N LEU A 53 17.09 2.87 -6.54
CA LEU A 53 18.51 3.19 -6.71
C LEU A 53 19.13 2.48 -7.91
N ARG A 54 18.80 1.20 -8.13
CA ARG A 54 19.26 0.47 -9.33
C ARG A 54 18.74 1.13 -10.60
N ASN A 55 17.46 1.51 -10.64
CA ASN A 55 16.87 2.18 -11.80
C ASN A 55 17.52 3.55 -12.06
N ALA A 56 17.84 4.30 -11.01
CA ALA A 56 18.56 5.56 -11.12
C ALA A 56 19.95 5.34 -11.76
N VAL A 57 20.68 4.28 -11.39
CA VAL A 57 21.97 3.96 -12.01
C VAL A 57 21.82 3.41 -13.44
N ASP A 58 20.89 2.49 -13.68
CA ASP A 58 20.75 1.78 -14.94
C ASP A 58 20.10 2.63 -16.05
N HIS A 59 19.01 3.31 -15.72
CA HIS A 59 18.23 4.09 -16.70
C HIS A 59 18.41 5.60 -16.53
N GLY A 60 18.57 6.08 -15.29
CA GLY A 60 18.74 7.50 -15.00
C GLY A 60 20.08 8.05 -15.48
N ILE A 61 21.19 7.59 -14.89
CA ILE A 61 22.53 8.12 -15.17
C ILE A 61 23.03 7.66 -16.54
N GLU A 62 23.52 8.60 -17.35
CA GLU A 62 24.11 8.35 -18.65
C GLU A 62 25.61 7.97 -18.53
N PRO A 63 26.19 7.21 -19.48
CA PRO A 63 27.63 6.96 -19.51
C PRO A 63 28.46 8.26 -19.60
N PRO A 64 29.70 8.29 -19.08
CA PRO A 64 30.50 9.52 -19.02
C PRO A 64 30.69 10.24 -20.37
N ALA A 65 30.80 9.49 -21.46
CA ALA A 65 30.90 10.04 -22.81
C ALA A 65 29.62 10.76 -23.25
N GLU A 66 28.44 10.18 -22.98
CA GLU A 66 27.14 10.79 -23.27
C GLU A 66 26.94 12.05 -22.41
N ARG A 67 27.27 12.00 -21.12
CA ARG A 67 27.20 13.17 -20.21
C ARG A 67 28.04 14.33 -20.71
N LYS A 68 29.27 14.08 -21.16
CA LYS A 68 30.14 15.11 -21.78
C LYS A 68 29.51 15.72 -23.03
N ARG A 69 28.88 14.93 -23.90
CA ARG A 69 28.18 15.45 -25.10
C ARG A 69 27.04 16.40 -24.73
N HIS A 70 26.39 16.14 -23.60
CA HIS A 70 25.34 17.02 -23.04
C HIS A 70 25.87 18.11 -22.11
N LYS A 71 27.19 18.34 -22.05
CA LYS A 71 27.85 19.35 -21.19
C LYS A 71 27.59 19.14 -19.68
N LYS A 72 27.33 17.90 -19.27
CA LYS A 72 27.15 17.51 -17.86
C LYS A 72 28.48 17.00 -17.27
N ASN A 73 28.60 17.03 -15.94
CA ASN A 73 29.73 16.40 -15.25
C ASN A 73 29.83 14.92 -15.66
N PRO A 74 31.00 14.39 -16.06
CA PRO A 74 31.17 12.97 -16.38
C PRO A 74 30.72 12.02 -15.27
N GLU A 75 30.85 12.45 -14.00
CA GLU A 75 30.30 11.76 -12.84
C GLU A 75 28.86 12.21 -12.59
N GLY A 76 27.94 11.24 -12.59
CA GLY A 76 26.54 11.43 -12.19
C GLY A 76 26.40 11.55 -10.68
N GLU A 77 25.34 12.17 -10.20
CA GLU A 77 25.03 12.27 -8.77
C GLU A 77 23.70 11.57 -8.49
N ILE A 78 23.67 10.75 -7.45
CA ILE A 78 22.45 10.18 -6.87
C ILE A 78 22.44 10.55 -5.38
N VAL A 79 21.33 11.13 -4.92
CA VAL A 79 21.11 11.55 -3.53
C VAL A 79 19.96 10.74 -2.94
N LEU A 80 20.21 10.07 -1.82
CA LEU A 80 19.19 9.47 -0.96
C LEU A 80 19.05 10.34 0.29
N ALA A 81 17.91 10.99 0.49
CA ALA A 81 17.67 11.86 1.63
C ALA A 81 16.44 11.40 2.42
N ALA A 82 16.47 11.57 3.74
CA ALA A 82 15.31 11.47 4.60
C ALA A 82 15.06 12.81 5.31
N VAL A 83 13.81 13.27 5.30
CA VAL A 83 13.40 14.52 5.95
C VAL A 83 12.15 14.25 6.77
N ARG A 84 12.16 14.71 8.02
CA ARG A 84 10.98 14.64 8.87
C ARG A 84 10.01 15.78 8.51
N GLU A 85 8.81 15.40 8.11
CA GLU A 85 7.65 16.30 7.99
C GLU A 85 6.83 16.21 9.29
N ARG A 86 5.76 17.02 9.45
CA ARG A 86 5.02 17.11 10.73
C ARG A 86 4.51 15.74 11.21
N SER A 87 3.86 14.98 10.35
CA SER A 87 3.22 13.68 10.65
C SER A 87 3.78 12.51 9.85
N SER A 88 4.78 12.76 9.01
CA SER A 88 5.35 11.81 8.05
C SER A 88 6.86 11.95 7.97
N VAL A 89 7.50 10.94 7.41
CA VAL A 89 8.89 11.02 6.94
C VAL A 89 8.87 10.97 5.42
N ALA A 90 9.50 11.95 4.78
CA ALA A 90 9.74 11.97 3.35
C ALA A 90 11.12 11.37 3.07
N ILE A 91 11.17 10.28 2.31
CA ILE A 91 12.40 9.67 1.81
C ILE A 91 12.46 9.93 0.31
N SER A 92 13.52 10.58 -0.16
CA SER A 92 13.70 10.92 -1.57
C SER A 92 14.93 10.27 -2.18
N ILE A 93 14.78 9.74 -3.40
CA ILE A 93 15.89 9.33 -4.26
C ILE A 93 15.89 10.25 -5.47
N SER A 94 16.96 11.03 -5.65
CA SER A 94 17.12 11.94 -6.77
C SER A 94 18.39 11.63 -7.55
N ASP A 95 18.31 11.69 -8.88
CA ASP A 95 19.45 11.62 -9.79
C ASP A 95 19.52 12.87 -10.67
N ASN A 96 20.72 13.19 -11.15
CA ASN A 96 20.94 14.24 -12.16
C ASN A 96 21.11 13.65 -13.58
N GLY A 97 20.41 12.55 -13.87
CA GLY A 97 20.49 11.79 -15.10
C GLY A 97 19.71 12.40 -16.27
N ARG A 98 19.34 11.56 -17.24
CA ARG A 98 18.63 11.99 -18.47
C ARG A 98 17.17 12.38 -18.23
N GLY A 99 16.62 12.09 -17.05
CA GLY A 99 15.19 12.20 -16.78
C GLY A 99 14.40 11.06 -17.43
N ILE A 100 13.08 11.11 -17.35
CA ILE A 100 12.19 10.14 -18.00
C ILE A 100 11.59 10.75 -19.27
N ASP A 101 11.67 9.99 -20.36
CA ASP A 101 11.04 10.36 -21.63
C ASP A 101 9.53 10.14 -21.58
N ARG A 102 8.80 11.22 -21.28
CA ARG A 102 7.33 11.20 -21.21
C ARG A 102 6.69 10.90 -22.55
N ALA A 103 7.29 11.33 -23.66
CA ALA A 103 6.74 11.13 -24.99
C ALA A 103 6.81 9.64 -25.36
N GLN A 104 7.95 8.99 -25.10
CA GLN A 104 8.11 7.55 -25.31
C GLN A 104 7.09 6.74 -24.49
N ILE A 105 6.87 7.10 -23.22
CA ILE A 105 5.92 6.42 -22.34
C ILE A 105 4.47 6.66 -22.79
N LEU A 106 4.13 7.88 -23.18
CA LEU A 106 2.81 8.23 -23.69
C LEU A 106 2.46 7.40 -24.94
N GLU A 107 3.37 7.35 -25.91
CA GLU A 107 3.17 6.59 -27.15
C GLU A 107 3.08 5.09 -26.92
N LYS A 108 3.88 4.56 -25.98
CA LYS A 108 3.76 3.15 -25.57
C LYS A 108 2.41 2.87 -24.87
N ALA A 109 2.01 3.73 -23.94
CA ALA A 109 0.76 3.59 -23.20
C ALA A 109 -0.48 3.68 -24.11
N LYS A 110 -0.47 4.55 -25.14
CA LYS A 110 -1.53 4.60 -26.15
C LYS A 110 -1.61 3.30 -26.96
N ARG A 111 -0.47 2.78 -27.43
CA ARG A 111 -0.42 1.52 -28.19
C ARG A 111 -0.93 0.32 -27.40
N GLU A 112 -0.67 0.27 -26.11
CA GLU A 112 -1.14 -0.80 -25.22
C GLU A 112 -2.57 -0.57 -24.68
N GLY A 113 -3.27 0.48 -25.15
CA GLY A 113 -4.64 0.79 -24.71
C GLY A 113 -4.75 1.23 -23.24
N VAL A 114 -3.63 1.63 -22.64
CA VAL A 114 -3.55 2.11 -21.25
C VAL A 114 -4.14 3.51 -21.11
N LEU A 115 -4.00 4.34 -22.14
CA LEU A 115 -4.50 5.70 -22.21
C LEU A 115 -5.36 5.89 -23.47
N GLY A 116 -6.34 6.78 -23.37
CA GLY A 116 -7.14 7.17 -24.53
C GLY A 116 -6.29 7.86 -25.60
N PRO A 117 -6.66 7.76 -26.88
CA PRO A 117 -5.89 8.32 -28.00
C PRO A 117 -5.76 9.85 -27.90
N HIS A 118 -6.71 10.52 -27.23
CA HIS A 118 -6.76 11.97 -27.07
C HIS A 118 -5.83 12.54 -25.99
N VAL A 119 -5.08 11.70 -25.25
CA VAL A 119 -4.14 12.21 -24.23
C VAL A 119 -2.90 12.79 -24.93
N GLU A 120 -2.69 14.09 -24.82
CA GLU A 120 -1.57 14.78 -25.49
C GLU A 120 -0.29 14.83 -24.65
N SER A 121 -0.41 14.82 -23.32
CA SER A 121 0.72 14.88 -22.40
C SER A 121 0.44 14.16 -21.09
N LEU A 122 1.50 13.82 -20.35
CA LEU A 122 1.43 13.17 -19.04
C LEU A 122 1.84 14.15 -17.94
N SER A 123 0.96 14.37 -16.96
CA SER A 123 1.37 14.90 -15.66
C SER A 123 2.26 13.90 -14.92
N ASP A 124 2.93 14.34 -13.85
CA ASP A 124 3.80 13.49 -13.03
C ASP A 124 3.01 12.31 -12.43
N ASP A 125 1.79 12.57 -11.96
CA ASP A 125 0.89 11.55 -11.43
C ASP A 125 0.44 10.55 -12.51
N GLN A 126 0.13 11.03 -13.71
CA GLN A 126 -0.25 10.16 -14.83
C GLN A 126 0.93 9.31 -15.28
N LEU A 127 2.11 9.90 -15.37
CA LEU A 127 3.36 9.21 -15.68
C LEU A 127 3.60 8.08 -14.67
N LEU A 128 3.54 8.39 -13.38
CA LEU A 128 3.72 7.42 -12.30
C LEU A 128 2.70 6.28 -12.39
N ARG A 129 1.42 6.59 -12.64
CA ARG A 129 0.38 5.57 -12.81
C ARG A 129 0.64 4.63 -13.97
N VAL A 130 1.15 5.14 -15.09
CA VAL A 130 1.46 4.34 -16.28
C VAL A 130 2.66 3.42 -16.01
N ILE A 131 3.77 3.96 -15.51
CA ILE A 131 5.00 3.17 -15.26
C ILE A 131 4.85 2.19 -14.10
N ALA A 132 3.84 2.37 -13.24
CA ALA A 132 3.51 1.46 -12.16
C ALA A 132 2.46 0.40 -12.53
N ARG A 133 2.06 0.30 -13.80
CA ARG A 133 1.21 -0.82 -14.24
C ARG A 133 2.04 -2.10 -14.28
N PRO A 134 1.53 -3.22 -13.73
CA PRO A 134 2.20 -4.51 -13.85
C PRO A 134 2.53 -4.85 -15.31
N GLY A 135 3.78 -5.22 -15.56
CA GLY A 135 4.27 -5.55 -16.90
C GLY A 135 4.60 -4.36 -17.80
N PHE A 136 4.38 -3.12 -17.36
CA PHE A 136 4.79 -1.93 -18.12
C PHE A 136 6.30 -1.70 -17.96
N SER A 137 7.03 -1.78 -19.07
CA SER A 137 8.47 -1.48 -19.12
C SER A 137 8.81 -0.86 -20.47
N THR A 138 9.67 0.13 -20.54
CA THR A 138 10.12 0.72 -21.82
C THR A 138 11.23 -0.08 -22.50
N ALA A 139 11.77 -1.12 -21.85
CA ALA A 139 12.83 -1.95 -22.42
C ALA A 139 12.29 -2.84 -23.57
N GLU A 140 13.01 -2.87 -24.70
CA GLU A 140 12.68 -3.71 -25.86
C GLU A 140 13.01 -5.20 -25.65
N SER A 141 13.78 -5.56 -24.61
CA SER A 141 14.09 -6.95 -24.26
C SER A 141 14.00 -7.19 -22.76
N VAL A 142 13.45 -8.36 -22.39
CA VAL A 142 13.41 -8.85 -21.01
C VAL A 142 14.79 -9.41 -20.68
N THR A 143 15.64 -8.64 -20.01
CA THR A 143 16.92 -9.15 -19.51
C THR A 143 16.67 -10.03 -18.29
N ALA A 144 17.41 -11.13 -18.18
CA ALA A 144 17.27 -12.16 -17.13
C ALA A 144 17.43 -11.64 -15.68
N VAL A 145 17.88 -10.38 -15.51
CA VAL A 145 18.08 -9.73 -14.21
C VAL A 145 16.80 -9.01 -13.73
N SER A 146 15.82 -8.75 -14.61
CA SER A 146 14.51 -8.15 -14.26
C SER A 146 13.39 -9.19 -14.07
N GLY A 147 13.69 -10.49 -14.22
CA GLY A 147 12.72 -11.60 -14.24
C GLY A 147 12.12 -12.06 -12.90
N ARG A 148 12.13 -11.22 -11.85
CA ARG A 148 11.46 -11.52 -10.57
C ARG A 148 10.31 -10.57 -10.20
N GLY A 149 9.82 -9.80 -11.18
CA GLY A 149 8.64 -8.97 -10.96
C GLY A 149 8.85 -7.90 -9.89
N VAL A 150 9.98 -7.20 -9.91
CA VAL A 150 10.19 -6.01 -9.05
C VAL A 150 10.28 -4.82 -9.99
N GLY A 151 9.13 -4.21 -10.29
CA GLY A 151 9.06 -2.91 -10.96
C GLY A 151 8.66 -1.82 -9.97
N ILE A 152 8.44 -0.62 -10.51
CA ILE A 152 7.86 0.50 -9.75
C ILE A 152 6.50 0.09 -9.17
N ASP A 153 5.76 -0.79 -9.85
CA ASP A 153 4.50 -1.39 -9.39
C ASP A 153 4.61 -2.07 -8.01
N VAL A 154 5.63 -2.90 -7.81
CA VAL A 154 5.85 -3.61 -6.53
C VAL A 154 6.31 -2.65 -5.44
N ALA A 155 7.21 -1.71 -5.77
CA ALA A 155 7.61 -0.67 -4.83
C ALA A 155 6.40 0.17 -4.38
N MET A 156 5.55 0.60 -5.31
CA MET A 156 4.33 1.36 -5.02
C MET A 156 3.35 0.56 -4.15
N THR A 157 3.16 -0.72 -4.47
CA THR A 157 2.27 -1.59 -3.70
C THR A 157 2.75 -1.75 -2.26
N ARG A 158 4.06 -1.97 -2.05
CA ARG A 158 4.66 -2.05 -0.70
C ARG A 158 4.57 -0.73 0.06
N ILE A 159 4.88 0.40 -0.56
CA ILE A 159 4.81 1.72 0.08
C ILE A 159 3.37 2.04 0.51
N ARG A 160 2.40 1.80 -0.38
CA ARG A 160 0.97 1.92 -0.03
C ARG A 160 0.59 0.93 1.06
N ALA A 161 1.18 -0.27 1.07
CA ALA A 161 0.98 -1.26 2.12
C ALA A 161 1.52 -0.82 3.50
N LEU A 162 2.34 0.22 3.57
CA LEU A 162 2.81 0.85 4.79
C LEU A 162 2.02 2.12 5.16
N GLY A 163 0.94 2.42 4.43
CA GLY A 163 0.18 3.67 4.60
C GLY A 163 0.90 4.90 4.02
N GLY A 164 1.89 4.68 3.16
CA GLY A 164 2.63 5.74 2.50
C GLY A 164 2.13 6.07 1.09
N SER A 165 2.69 7.14 0.54
CA SER A 165 2.52 7.55 -0.86
C SER A 165 3.88 7.65 -1.54
N ILE A 166 3.86 7.67 -2.87
CA ILE A 166 5.03 7.89 -3.70
C ILE A 166 4.66 8.87 -4.80
N GLU A 167 5.55 9.82 -5.02
CA GLU A 167 5.48 10.82 -6.08
C GLU A 167 6.74 10.71 -6.95
N ILE A 168 6.63 11.15 -8.18
CA ILE A 168 7.76 11.31 -9.09
C ILE A 168 7.82 12.76 -9.54
N ARG A 169 9.04 13.26 -9.74
CA ARG A 169 9.32 14.51 -10.43
C ARG A 169 10.43 14.26 -11.41
N THR A 170 10.26 14.65 -12.66
CA THR A 170 11.26 14.37 -13.69
C THR A 170 11.23 15.42 -14.78
N GLU A 171 12.43 15.84 -15.17
CA GLU A 171 12.63 16.80 -16.25
C GLU A 171 13.72 16.28 -17.21
N PRO A 172 13.45 16.25 -18.53
CA PRO A 172 14.42 15.79 -19.52
C PRO A 172 15.76 16.52 -19.40
N GLY A 173 16.84 15.74 -19.35
CA GLY A 173 18.21 16.22 -19.22
C GLY A 173 18.62 16.70 -17.81
N LYS A 174 17.67 16.92 -16.89
CA LYS A 174 17.96 17.34 -15.51
C LYS A 174 17.88 16.21 -14.49
N GLY A 175 17.16 15.14 -14.79
CA GLY A 175 17.10 13.93 -13.97
C GLY A 175 15.72 13.64 -13.41
N THR A 176 15.68 12.75 -12.41
CA THR A 176 14.44 12.25 -11.79
C THR A 176 14.56 12.26 -10.28
N ALA A 177 13.45 12.49 -9.59
CA ALA A 177 13.31 12.34 -8.17
C ALA A 177 12.05 11.53 -7.83
N PHE A 178 12.21 10.48 -7.04
CA PHE A 178 11.12 9.78 -6.38
C PHE A 178 11.03 10.23 -4.94
N VAL A 179 9.82 10.55 -4.46
CA VAL A 179 9.57 10.98 -3.08
C VAL A 179 8.56 10.03 -2.44
N LEU A 180 9.00 9.26 -1.46
CA LEU A 180 8.19 8.36 -0.66
C LEU A 180 7.79 9.07 0.63
N ARG A 181 6.49 9.24 0.91
CA ARG A 181 6.01 9.78 2.20
C ARG A 181 5.40 8.67 3.01
N LEU A 182 5.88 8.47 4.23
CA LEU A 182 5.46 7.39 5.10
C LEU A 182 5.04 7.94 6.46
N PRO A 183 4.05 7.35 7.12
CA PRO A 183 3.74 7.72 8.50
C PRO A 183 4.93 7.41 9.41
N VAL A 184 5.12 8.22 10.45
CA VAL A 184 6.20 7.99 11.44
C VAL A 184 5.99 6.66 12.18
N THR A 185 4.73 6.30 12.43
CA THR A 185 4.31 5.10 13.16
C THR A 185 3.20 4.37 12.42
N LEU A 186 3.24 3.04 12.39
CA LEU A 186 2.11 2.24 11.92
C LEU A 186 1.01 2.22 12.99
N ALA A 187 -0.25 2.46 12.58
CA ALA A 187 -1.40 2.27 13.46
C ALA A 187 -1.73 0.78 13.53
N ILE A 188 -1.15 0.08 14.51
CA ILE A 188 -1.41 -1.35 14.74
C ILE A 188 -2.64 -1.49 15.64
N VAL A 189 -3.62 -2.26 15.17
CA VAL A 189 -4.83 -2.59 15.91
C VAL A 189 -4.99 -4.10 15.95
N ARG A 190 -5.37 -4.64 17.11
CA ARG A 190 -5.78 -6.04 17.23
C ARG A 190 -7.20 -6.20 16.69
N ALA A 191 -7.40 -7.12 15.76
CA ALA A 191 -8.69 -7.36 15.13
C ALA A 191 -9.04 -8.85 15.07
N LEU A 192 -10.34 -9.12 15.14
CA LEU A 192 -10.93 -10.41 14.82
C LEU A 192 -11.23 -10.45 13.32
N ILE A 193 -10.74 -11.49 12.65
CA ILE A 193 -10.94 -11.69 11.22
C ILE A 193 -12.16 -12.59 11.00
N ALA A 194 -13.17 -12.05 10.33
CA ALA A 194 -14.40 -12.73 9.99
C ALA A 194 -14.50 -12.97 8.48
N ALA A 195 -15.09 -14.10 8.10
CA ALA A 195 -15.40 -14.44 6.72
C ALA A 195 -16.87 -14.14 6.42
N VAL A 196 -17.13 -13.54 5.25
CA VAL A 196 -18.46 -13.37 4.68
C VAL A 196 -18.39 -13.64 3.18
N GLY A 197 -19.05 -14.72 2.74
CA GLY A 197 -18.91 -15.25 1.39
C GLY A 197 -17.46 -15.64 1.10
N HIS A 198 -16.88 -15.01 0.07
CA HIS A 198 -15.47 -15.18 -0.30
C HIS A 198 -14.54 -14.13 0.32
N GLU A 199 -15.11 -13.12 0.97
CA GLU A 199 -14.39 -11.95 1.46
C GLU A 199 -14.05 -12.06 2.95
N ARG A 200 -13.04 -11.29 3.37
CA ARG A 200 -12.62 -11.20 4.78
C ARG A 200 -12.74 -9.77 5.28
N TYR A 201 -13.22 -9.66 6.51
CA TYR A 201 -13.42 -8.39 7.20
C TYR A 201 -12.73 -8.42 8.56
N ALA A 202 -12.15 -7.29 8.95
CA ALA A 202 -11.49 -7.14 10.24
C ALA A 202 -12.36 -6.32 11.19
N LEU A 203 -12.58 -6.82 12.40
CA LEU A 203 -13.31 -6.13 13.46
C LEU A 203 -12.33 -5.81 14.59
N PRO A 204 -12.08 -4.53 14.93
CA PRO A 204 -11.22 -4.18 16.04
C PRO A 204 -11.68 -4.84 17.34
N LEU A 205 -10.79 -5.58 18.00
CA LEU A 205 -11.10 -6.32 19.22
C LEU A 205 -11.49 -5.41 20.38
N THR A 206 -11.08 -4.14 20.35
CA THR A 206 -11.49 -3.11 21.32
C THR A 206 -13.01 -2.97 21.42
N TYR A 207 -13.75 -3.29 20.36
CA TYR A 207 -15.22 -3.22 20.34
C TYR A 207 -15.88 -4.59 20.48
N VAL A 208 -15.13 -5.69 20.52
CA VAL A 208 -15.70 -7.05 20.60
C VAL A 208 -15.87 -7.44 22.06
N ALA A 209 -17.12 -7.56 22.52
CA ALA A 209 -17.45 -7.97 23.88
C ALA A 209 -17.36 -9.49 24.04
N GLU A 210 -18.03 -10.24 23.16
CA GLU A 210 -18.00 -11.70 23.14
C GLU A 210 -18.43 -12.24 21.76
N THR A 211 -18.23 -13.54 21.55
CA THR A 211 -18.70 -14.25 20.35
C THR A 211 -19.65 -15.36 20.76
N VAL A 212 -20.82 -15.41 20.14
CA VAL A 212 -21.82 -16.47 20.36
C VAL A 212 -22.16 -17.15 19.04
N GLU A 213 -22.88 -18.26 19.10
CA GLU A 213 -23.29 -18.97 17.89
C GLU A 213 -24.76 -18.65 17.55
N PHE A 214 -25.01 -18.27 16.30
CA PHE A 214 -26.34 -17.94 15.79
C PHE A 214 -27.28 -19.14 15.96
N GLY A 215 -28.48 -18.89 16.49
CA GLY A 215 -29.49 -19.94 16.72
C GLY A 215 -29.28 -20.77 17.99
N THR A 216 -28.15 -20.64 18.69
CA THR A 216 -27.97 -21.25 20.03
C THR A 216 -28.52 -20.37 21.16
N THR A 217 -28.78 -19.10 20.85
CA THR A 217 -29.40 -18.12 21.75
C THR A 217 -30.84 -17.85 21.28
N PRO A 218 -31.82 -17.65 22.19
CA PRO A 218 -33.20 -17.36 21.79
C PRO A 218 -33.27 -16.16 20.85
N LEU A 219 -33.88 -16.38 19.68
CA LEU A 219 -34.18 -15.32 18.72
C LEU A 219 -35.43 -14.56 19.17
N THR A 220 -35.37 -13.25 19.05
CA THR A 220 -36.51 -12.34 19.25
C THR A 220 -36.51 -11.31 18.13
N THR A 221 -37.52 -10.47 18.09
CA THR A 221 -37.65 -9.39 17.11
C THR A 221 -37.79 -8.07 17.84
N MET A 222 -36.99 -7.07 17.46
CA MET A 222 -37.04 -5.72 17.99
C MET A 222 -37.17 -4.75 16.82
N GLU A 223 -38.24 -3.95 16.80
CA GLU A 223 -38.51 -2.99 15.71
C GLU A 223 -38.46 -3.62 14.30
N GLY A 224 -38.91 -4.87 14.17
CA GLY A 224 -38.89 -5.62 12.91
C GLY A 224 -37.52 -6.15 12.48
N LYS A 225 -36.48 -6.03 13.33
CA LYS A 225 -35.15 -6.62 13.11
C LYS A 225 -34.94 -7.82 14.02
N ASP A 226 -34.19 -8.80 13.50
CA ASP A 226 -33.77 -9.97 14.28
C ASP A 226 -32.90 -9.52 15.47
N ALA A 227 -33.08 -10.16 16.61
CA ALA A 227 -32.32 -9.90 17.83
C ALA A 227 -32.10 -11.20 18.61
N ILE A 228 -31.10 -11.22 19.49
CA ILE A 228 -30.88 -12.31 20.45
C ILE A 228 -31.04 -11.81 21.88
N VAL A 229 -31.46 -12.70 22.78
CA VAL A 229 -31.47 -12.43 24.23
C VAL A 229 -30.20 -12.99 24.87
N LEU A 230 -29.25 -12.12 25.18
CA LEU A 230 -27.97 -12.48 25.79
C LEU A 230 -27.92 -11.99 27.23
N ARG A 231 -28.03 -12.93 28.19
CA ARG A 231 -28.01 -12.65 29.65
C ARG A 231 -28.97 -11.52 30.04
N ASP A 232 -30.24 -11.70 29.69
CA ASP A 232 -31.35 -10.76 29.94
C ASP A 232 -31.26 -9.41 29.21
N ARG A 233 -30.32 -9.25 28.26
CA ARG A 233 -30.23 -8.08 27.38
C ARG A 233 -30.61 -8.45 25.94
N VAL A 234 -31.43 -7.61 25.32
CA VAL A 234 -31.76 -7.74 23.90
C VAL A 234 -30.63 -7.13 23.08
N VAL A 235 -30.04 -7.92 22.20
CA VAL A 235 -28.97 -7.49 21.29
C VAL A 235 -29.48 -7.55 19.86
N PRO A 236 -29.67 -6.41 19.17
CA PRO A 236 -30.11 -6.40 17.77
C PRO A 236 -29.04 -7.04 16.87
N LEU A 237 -29.48 -7.81 15.89
CA LEU A 237 -28.62 -8.50 14.96
C LEU A 237 -28.50 -7.73 13.64
N VAL A 238 -27.28 -7.70 13.11
CA VAL A 238 -26.95 -7.23 11.77
C VAL A 238 -26.37 -8.40 10.99
N ASP A 239 -27.10 -8.87 9.98
CA ASP A 239 -26.57 -9.88 9.06
C ASP A 239 -25.62 -9.19 8.08
N LEU A 240 -24.31 -9.41 8.27
CA LEU A 240 -23.28 -8.70 7.52
C LEU A 240 -23.34 -9.03 6.02
N ARG A 241 -23.76 -10.25 5.67
CA ARG A 241 -23.93 -10.66 4.28
C ARG A 241 -25.05 -9.88 3.60
N LYS A 242 -26.19 -9.70 4.28
CA LYS A 242 -27.31 -8.88 3.78
C LYS A 242 -26.92 -7.41 3.66
N LEU A 243 -26.21 -6.88 4.66
CA LEU A 243 -25.79 -5.48 4.70
C LEU A 243 -24.84 -5.13 3.55
N LEU A 244 -23.87 -6.00 3.27
CA LEU A 244 -22.84 -5.77 2.25
C LEU A 244 -23.26 -6.20 0.83
N GLY A 245 -24.42 -6.84 0.68
CA GLY A 245 -24.90 -7.29 -0.62
C GLY A 245 -24.08 -8.42 -1.25
N THR A 246 -23.33 -9.19 -0.45
CA THR A 246 -22.38 -10.22 -0.93
C THR A 246 -23.04 -11.55 -1.33
N ASN A 247 -24.35 -11.54 -1.61
CA ASN A 247 -25.12 -12.72 -1.98
C ASN A 247 -24.86 -13.21 -3.42
N GLY A 248 -24.25 -12.39 -4.28
CA GLY A 248 -23.98 -12.75 -5.67
C GLY A 248 -22.77 -13.66 -5.83
N GLY A 249 -22.99 -14.95 -6.10
CA GLY A 249 -21.92 -15.92 -6.42
C GLY A 249 -21.16 -16.51 -5.22
N ALA A 250 -21.52 -16.12 -4.00
CA ALA A 250 -20.99 -16.72 -2.77
C ALA A 250 -21.71 -18.05 -2.44
N PRO A 251 -21.04 -19.00 -1.76
CA PRO A 251 -21.70 -20.20 -1.24
C PRO A 251 -22.85 -19.82 -0.31
N ALA A 252 -23.87 -20.70 -0.21
CA ALA A 252 -24.94 -20.52 0.77
C ALA A 252 -24.36 -20.32 2.19
N PRO A 253 -25.01 -19.53 3.06
CA PRO A 253 -24.52 -19.33 4.41
C PRO A 253 -24.45 -20.69 5.14
N PRO A 254 -23.41 -20.94 5.94
CA PRO A 254 -23.30 -22.19 6.67
C PRO A 254 -24.45 -22.32 7.69
N PRO A 255 -24.84 -23.56 8.07
CA PRO A 255 -25.95 -23.78 8.99
C PRO A 255 -25.66 -23.23 10.40
N ARG A 256 -24.38 -23.22 10.80
CA ARG A 256 -23.91 -22.66 12.07
C ARG A 256 -23.09 -21.41 11.74
N ARG A 257 -23.58 -20.25 12.17
CA ARG A 257 -22.96 -18.95 11.90
C ARG A 257 -22.52 -18.30 13.21
N PRO A 258 -21.31 -17.77 13.34
CA PRO A 258 -20.95 -17.00 14.52
C PRO A 258 -21.62 -15.62 14.52
N VAL A 259 -21.88 -15.11 15.72
CA VAL A 259 -22.34 -13.75 15.99
C VAL A 259 -21.28 -13.07 16.84
N ILE A 260 -20.72 -11.98 16.32
CA ILE A 260 -19.74 -11.16 17.02
C ILE A 260 -20.51 -10.04 17.73
N VAL A 261 -20.53 -10.05 19.05
CA VAL A 261 -21.21 -9.02 19.84
C VAL A 261 -20.29 -7.83 19.99
N LEU A 262 -20.67 -6.71 19.37
CA LEU A 262 -20.01 -5.44 19.51
C LEU A 262 -20.59 -4.63 20.66
N GLU A 263 -19.73 -3.89 21.35
CA GLU A 263 -20.10 -2.98 22.44
C GLU A 263 -19.43 -1.61 22.26
N MET A 264 -20.26 -0.57 22.30
CA MET A 264 -19.82 0.83 22.29
C MET A 264 -20.62 1.62 23.32
N GLY A 265 -20.01 1.89 24.47
CA GLY A 265 -20.71 2.46 25.62
C GLY A 265 -21.83 1.52 26.07
N GLU A 266 -23.05 2.03 26.18
CA GLU A 266 -24.23 1.23 26.56
C GLU A 266 -24.88 0.51 25.37
N ARG A 267 -24.46 0.80 24.13
CA ARG A 267 -25.05 0.22 22.93
C ARG A 267 -24.35 -1.08 22.54
N ARG A 268 -25.14 -2.05 22.07
CA ARG A 268 -24.66 -3.34 21.59
C ARG A 268 -25.32 -3.72 20.27
N ALA A 269 -24.57 -4.42 19.43
CA ALA A 269 -25.10 -5.05 18.22
C ALA A 269 -24.40 -6.39 17.99
N GLY A 270 -25.13 -7.39 17.51
CA GLY A 270 -24.60 -8.70 17.15
C GLY A 270 -24.41 -8.80 15.65
N ILE A 271 -23.17 -8.96 15.19
CA ILE A 271 -22.83 -9.06 13.78
C ILE A 271 -22.80 -10.52 13.38
N VAL A 272 -23.77 -10.96 12.58
CA VAL A 272 -23.83 -12.32 12.06
C VAL A 272 -22.91 -12.43 10.86
N VAL A 273 -21.95 -13.36 10.92
CA VAL A 273 -20.97 -13.61 9.85
C VAL A 273 -20.97 -15.08 9.45
N ASP A 274 -20.30 -15.44 8.35
CA ASP A 274 -20.30 -16.84 7.90
C ASP A 274 -19.26 -17.69 8.65
N GLY A 275 -18.15 -17.09 9.07
CA GLY A 275 -17.12 -17.78 9.83
C GLY A 275 -16.21 -16.83 10.60
N MET A 276 -15.59 -17.36 11.65
CA MET A 276 -14.55 -16.66 12.40
C MET A 276 -13.22 -17.35 12.11
N LEU A 277 -12.26 -16.61 11.59
CA LEU A 277 -11.00 -17.19 11.09
C LEU A 277 -9.91 -17.17 12.14
N SER A 278 -9.54 -15.98 12.62
CA SER A 278 -8.42 -15.81 13.57
C SER A 278 -8.43 -14.42 14.20
N GLN A 279 -7.64 -14.24 15.25
CA GLN A 279 -7.24 -12.93 15.75
C GLN A 279 -5.88 -12.56 15.16
N GLN A 280 -5.73 -11.33 14.69
CA GLN A 280 -4.48 -10.82 14.12
C GLN A 280 -4.21 -9.37 14.52
N GLU A 281 -2.94 -8.99 14.56
CA GLU A 281 -2.53 -7.59 14.59
C GLU A 281 -2.49 -7.07 13.16
N ILE A 282 -3.27 -6.02 12.90
CA ILE A 282 -3.45 -5.45 11.57
C ILE A 282 -2.97 -4.00 11.54
N VAL A 283 -2.46 -3.59 10.39
CA VAL A 283 -2.10 -2.19 10.14
C VAL A 283 -3.29 -1.49 9.52
N VAL A 284 -3.80 -0.47 10.21
CA VAL A 284 -4.95 0.32 9.75
C VAL A 284 -4.50 1.33 8.73
N LYS A 285 -5.15 1.32 7.56
CA LYS A 285 -4.99 2.34 6.52
C LYS A 285 -6.30 3.07 6.30
N ALA A 286 -6.23 4.39 6.33
CA ALA A 286 -7.29 5.21 5.76
C ALA A 286 -7.35 4.97 4.26
N PHE A 287 -8.56 4.96 3.70
CA PHE A 287 -8.79 5.00 2.27
C PHE A 287 -9.80 6.08 1.95
N ASP A 288 -9.59 6.78 0.84
CA ASP A 288 -10.58 7.72 0.32
C ASP A 288 -11.75 6.91 -0.23
N ALA A 289 -12.79 6.76 0.59
CA ALA A 289 -13.97 5.99 0.25
C ALA A 289 -14.69 6.64 -0.95
N PRO A 290 -14.98 5.90 -2.04
CA PRO A 290 -15.80 6.41 -3.14
C PRO A 290 -17.15 6.91 -2.65
N GLN A 291 -17.72 7.87 -3.37
CA GLN A 291 -19.04 8.41 -3.08
C GLN A 291 -20.09 7.28 -3.08
N GLY A 292 -20.88 7.17 -2.00
CA GLY A 292 -21.86 6.10 -1.82
C GLY A 292 -21.35 4.85 -1.08
N THR A 293 -20.10 4.85 -0.60
CA THR A 293 -19.60 3.79 0.31
C THR A 293 -20.42 3.77 1.60
N LEU A 294 -20.82 2.58 2.05
CA LEU A 294 -21.53 2.41 3.31
C LEU A 294 -20.69 2.94 4.48
N PRO A 295 -21.29 3.66 5.45
CA PRO A 295 -20.59 4.22 6.61
C PRO A 295 -20.29 3.16 7.68
N VAL A 296 -19.84 1.97 7.25
CA VAL A 296 -19.61 0.79 8.10
C VAL A 296 -18.17 0.33 8.03
N PHE A 297 -17.31 1.13 7.41
CA PHE A 297 -15.88 0.87 7.25
C PHE A 297 -15.07 2.01 7.84
N SER A 298 -14.10 1.68 8.69
CA SER A 298 -13.18 2.64 9.33
C SER A 298 -11.82 2.69 8.65
N GLY A 299 -11.53 1.73 7.77
CA GLY A 299 -10.28 1.65 7.04
C GLY A 299 -10.13 0.33 6.29
N ALA A 300 -8.92 0.07 5.82
CA ALA A 300 -8.54 -1.18 5.18
C ALA A 300 -7.21 -1.67 5.77
N THR A 301 -6.96 -2.97 5.63
CA THR A 301 -5.69 -3.60 5.96
C THR A 301 -5.28 -4.56 4.85
N ILE A 302 -3.99 -4.88 4.80
CA ILE A 302 -3.46 -6.00 4.00
C ILE A 302 -3.06 -7.07 5.02
N MET A 303 -3.67 -8.26 4.92
CA MET A 303 -3.37 -9.38 5.82
C MET A 303 -2.00 -9.98 5.51
N GLY A 304 -1.50 -10.84 6.40
CA GLY A 304 -0.17 -11.46 6.25
C GLY A 304 0.00 -12.33 4.99
N ASP A 305 -1.10 -12.79 4.40
CA ASP A 305 -1.12 -13.52 3.12
C ASP A 305 -1.24 -12.60 1.88
N GLY A 306 -1.18 -11.27 2.08
CA GLY A 306 -1.26 -10.27 1.02
C GLY A 306 -2.69 -9.95 0.56
N VAL A 307 -3.71 -10.64 1.08
CA VAL A 307 -5.11 -10.39 0.71
C VAL A 307 -5.60 -9.13 1.45
N PRO A 308 -6.27 -8.18 0.78
CA PRO A 308 -6.87 -7.03 1.42
C PRO A 308 -8.10 -7.43 2.26
N ALA A 309 -8.33 -6.71 3.35
CA ALA A 309 -9.55 -6.80 4.14
C ALA A 309 -10.02 -5.41 4.54
N LEU A 310 -11.33 -5.17 4.50
CA LEU A 310 -11.92 -3.94 5.03
C LEU A 310 -12.08 -4.05 6.54
N ILE A 311 -11.80 -2.95 7.24
CA ILE A 311 -11.93 -2.85 8.69
C ILE A 311 -13.32 -2.27 8.96
N LEU A 312 -14.15 -3.03 9.68
CA LEU A 312 -15.49 -2.60 10.03
C LEU A 312 -15.43 -1.47 11.08
N ASP A 313 -16.31 -0.49 10.91
CA ASP A 313 -16.55 0.54 11.90
C ASP A 313 -17.66 0.09 12.84
N ALA A 314 -17.33 -0.10 14.13
CA ALA A 314 -18.31 -0.45 15.14
C ALA A 314 -19.38 0.64 15.29
N ALA A 315 -19.04 1.93 15.09
CA ALA A 315 -19.99 3.02 15.22
C ALA A 315 -21.08 2.99 14.14
N GLY A 316 -20.72 2.53 12.94
CA GLY A 316 -21.63 2.34 11.83
C GLY A 316 -22.51 1.08 11.93
N LEU A 317 -22.15 0.15 12.81
CA LEU A 317 -22.81 -1.15 12.98
C LEU A 317 -23.66 -1.25 14.27
N VAL A 318 -23.39 -0.40 15.26
CA VAL A 318 -24.08 -0.33 16.55
C VAL A 318 -25.20 0.69 16.53
#